data_AF-A0A166RU15-F1
#
_entry.id   AF-A0A166RU15-F1
#
_cell.length_a   1.000
_cell.length_b   1.000
_cell.length_c   1.000
_cell.angle_alpha   90.00
_cell.angle_beta   90.00
_cell.angle_gamma   90.00
#
_symmetry.space_group_name_H-M   'P 1'
#
loop_
_entity.id
_entity.type
_entity.pdbx_description
1 polymer ?
#
loop_
_entity_poly.entity_id
_entity_poly.type
_entity_poly.pdbx_seq_one_letter_code
_entity_poly.pdbx_strand_id
1 'polypeptide(L)'
;MRVAGIGFRGAADAAAINDALDRALAEAGGAIDALVTEAAKARAPVFREVAQARGLPGLGVRVEDIGGLMTPTQSQRIQDRFGTGSLCEAAALAAVGPGGRLVAVRVISGDGMATAAIAESEGNDR
;
A
#
# COMPACT_ATOMS: atom_id res chain seq x y z
N MET A 1 7.07 6.28 -11.72
CA MET A 1 7.18 5.23 -10.68
C MET A 1 5.78 4.84 -10.24
N ARG A 2 5.52 3.55 -10.05
CA ARG A 2 4.24 3.00 -9.61
C ARG A 2 4.47 2.02 -8.47
N VAL A 3 3.77 2.16 -7.36
CA VAL A 3 3.99 1.34 -6.15
C VAL A 3 2.67 0.83 -5.60
N ALA A 4 2.69 -0.36 -5.00
CA ALA A 4 1.55 -0.90 -4.28
C ALA A 4 1.72 -0.72 -2.78
N GLY A 5 0.85 0.09 -2.17
CA GLY A 5 0.73 0.21 -0.73
C GLY A 5 -0.05 -0.96 -0.15
N ILE A 6 0.45 -1.54 0.95
CA ILE A 6 -0.11 -2.73 1.58
C ILE A 6 -0.47 -2.44 3.04
N GLY A 7 -1.68 -2.81 3.44
CA GLY A 7 -2.13 -2.87 4.83
C GLY A 7 -2.53 -4.30 5.16
N PHE A 8 -2.19 -4.79 6.35
CA PHE A 8 -2.55 -6.16 6.77
C PHE A 8 -2.71 -6.28 8.28
N ARG A 9 -3.52 -7.24 8.74
CA ARG A 9 -3.69 -7.55 10.17
C ARG A 9 -2.52 -8.40 10.67
N GLY A 10 -2.32 -8.47 11.99
CA GLY A 10 -1.20 -9.21 12.58
C GLY A 10 -1.21 -10.72 12.28
N ALA A 11 -2.38 -11.29 12.02
CA ALA A 11 -2.55 -12.70 11.65
C ALA A 11 -2.72 -12.92 10.13
N ALA A 12 -2.49 -11.90 9.30
CA ALA A 12 -2.56 -12.07 7.85
C ALA A 12 -1.39 -12.93 7.37
N ASP A 13 -1.69 -13.85 6.46
CA ASP A 13 -0.68 -14.67 5.79
C ASP A 13 -0.32 -14.09 4.41
N ALA A 14 0.59 -14.78 3.71
CA ALA A 14 1.01 -14.37 2.37
C ALA A 14 -0.13 -14.46 1.35
N ALA A 15 -1.10 -15.37 1.54
CA ALA A 15 -2.22 -15.53 0.63
C ALA A 15 -3.13 -14.30 0.67
N ALA A 16 -3.43 -13.78 1.85
CA ALA A 16 -4.21 -12.55 2.00
C ALA A 16 -3.54 -11.34 1.31
N ILE A 17 -2.25 -11.14 1.52
CA ILE A 17 -1.51 -10.02 0.89
C ILE A 17 -1.49 -10.18 -0.62
N ASN A 18 -1.20 -11.38 -1.13
CA ASN A 18 -1.18 -11.64 -2.56
C ASN A 18 -2.56 -11.43 -3.20
N ASP A 19 -3.63 -11.89 -2.57
CA ASP A 19 -5.00 -11.70 -3.08
C ASP A 19 -5.37 -10.21 -3.14
N ALA A 20 -5.09 -9.42 -2.10
CA ALA A 20 -5.31 -7.98 -2.14
C ALA A 20 -4.48 -7.31 -3.25
N LEU A 21 -3.21 -7.69 -3.39
CA LEU A 21 -2.29 -7.15 -4.40
C LEU A 21 -2.76 -7.48 -5.82
N ASP A 22 -3.10 -8.74 -6.10
CA ASP A 22 -3.53 -9.19 -7.43
C ASP A 22 -4.83 -8.49 -7.86
N ARG A 23 -5.77 -8.29 -6.94
CA ARG A 23 -7.00 -7.52 -7.22
C ARG A 23 -6.70 -6.05 -7.51
N ALA A 24 -5.83 -5.41 -6.73
CA ALA A 24 -5.45 -4.03 -6.98
C ALA A 24 -4.70 -3.87 -8.32
N LEU A 25 -3.83 -4.83 -8.68
CA LEU A 25 -3.17 -4.88 -9.99
C LEU A 25 -4.17 -5.05 -11.13
N ALA A 26 -5.20 -5.87 -10.95
CA ALA A 26 -6.25 -6.05 -11.95
C ALA A 26 -7.07 -4.76 -12.17
N GLU A 27 -7.34 -3.99 -11.12
CA GLU A 27 -8.03 -2.69 -11.25
C GLU A 27 -7.15 -1.62 -11.89
N ALA A 28 -5.88 -1.55 -11.48
CA ALA A 28 -5.00 -0.47 -11.92
C ALA A 28 -4.42 -0.72 -13.32
N GLY A 29 -4.18 -1.99 -13.67
CA GLY A 29 -3.34 -2.39 -14.79
C GLY A 29 -1.85 -2.04 -14.59
N GLY A 30 -1.01 -2.46 -15.53
CA GLY A 30 0.42 -2.14 -15.55
C GLY A 30 1.26 -2.84 -14.49
N ALA A 31 2.58 -2.67 -14.58
CA ALA A 31 3.53 -3.19 -13.61
C ALA A 31 3.78 -2.20 -12.46
N ILE A 32 4.19 -2.71 -11.31
CA ILE A 32 4.62 -1.91 -10.16
C ILE A 32 6.11 -2.10 -9.91
N ASP A 33 6.74 -1.06 -9.36
CA ASP A 33 8.17 -0.99 -9.11
C ASP A 33 8.54 -1.45 -7.69
N ALA A 34 7.61 -1.36 -6.73
CA ALA A 34 7.83 -1.73 -5.33
C ALA A 34 6.53 -2.01 -4.57
N LEU A 35 6.66 -2.78 -3.48
CA LEU A 35 5.65 -2.88 -2.43
C LEU A 35 6.03 -1.94 -1.29
N VAL A 36 5.06 -1.19 -0.77
CA VAL A 36 5.28 -0.25 0.34
C VAL A 36 4.27 -0.47 1.46
N THR A 37 4.69 -0.26 2.71
CA THR A 37 3.79 -0.24 3.88
C THR A 37 4.40 0.65 4.96
N GLU A 38 3.77 0.78 6.11
CA GLU A 38 4.36 1.50 7.25
C GLU A 38 5.65 0.82 7.74
N ALA A 39 6.63 1.62 8.17
CA ALA A 39 8.00 1.18 8.43
C ALA A 39 8.14 0.01 9.42
N ALA A 40 7.33 -0.06 10.48
CA ALA A 40 7.30 -1.19 11.39
C ALA A 40 6.68 -2.43 10.72
N LYS A 41 5.59 -2.26 9.97
CA LYS A 41 4.99 -3.35 9.18
C LYS A 41 5.89 -3.90 8.09
N ALA A 42 6.73 -3.07 7.48
CA ALA A 42 7.68 -3.52 6.45
C ALA A 42 8.71 -4.53 6.98
N ARG A 43 8.88 -4.59 8.31
CA ARG A 43 9.75 -5.55 8.99
C ARG A 43 9.07 -6.90 9.23
N ALA A 44 7.76 -7.01 9.05
CA ALA A 44 7.03 -8.26 9.26
C ALA A 44 7.50 -9.34 8.26
N PRO A 45 7.77 -10.57 8.71
CA PRO A 45 8.23 -11.66 7.84
C PRO A 45 7.32 -11.85 6.62
N VAL A 46 6.00 -11.90 6.83
CA VAL A 46 5.01 -12.08 5.77
C VAL A 46 5.09 -11.03 4.66
N PHE A 47 5.36 -9.76 5.00
CA PHE A 47 5.49 -8.71 3.99
C PHE A 47 6.78 -8.87 3.18
N ARG A 48 7.89 -9.20 3.85
CA ARG A 48 9.20 -9.41 3.22
C ARG A 48 9.18 -10.63 2.30
N GLU A 49 8.56 -11.72 2.74
CA GLU A 49 8.40 -12.94 1.96
C GLU A 49 7.59 -12.69 0.69
N VAL A 50 6.48 -11.95 0.78
CA VAL A 50 5.67 -11.59 -0.39
C VAL A 50 6.45 -10.69 -1.36
N ALA A 51 7.13 -9.65 -0.85
CA ALA A 51 7.96 -8.77 -1.69
C ALA A 51 9.05 -9.57 -2.43
N GLN A 52 9.75 -10.46 -1.72
CA GLN A 52 10.77 -11.33 -2.29
C GLN A 52 10.19 -12.29 -3.34
N ALA A 53 9.06 -12.94 -3.04
CA ALA A 53 8.40 -13.87 -3.97
C ALA A 53 7.91 -13.17 -5.25
N ARG A 54 7.53 -11.89 -5.15
CA ARG A 54 7.15 -11.05 -6.30
C ARG A 54 8.35 -10.48 -7.05
N GLY A 55 9.57 -10.66 -6.54
CA GLY A 55 10.78 -10.05 -7.11
C GLY A 55 10.80 -8.52 -6.99
N LEU A 56 10.07 -7.96 -6.01
CA LEU A 56 9.93 -6.52 -5.81
C LEU A 56 10.65 -6.05 -4.54
N PRO A 57 11.20 -4.83 -4.52
CA PRO A 57 11.59 -4.18 -3.28
C PRO A 57 10.39 -4.05 -2.33
N GLY A 58 10.60 -4.40 -1.06
CA GLY A 58 9.65 -4.14 0.03
C GLY A 58 10.15 -2.98 0.89
N LEU A 59 9.48 -1.83 0.81
CA LEU A 59 9.94 -0.58 1.45
C LEU A 59 9.01 -0.15 2.60
N GLY A 60 9.63 0.41 3.65
CA GLY A 60 8.94 1.00 4.78
C GLY A 60 8.82 2.50 4.65
N VAL A 61 7.60 3.01 4.73
CA VAL A 61 7.28 4.45 4.78
C VAL A 61 7.13 4.87 6.23
N ARG A 62 7.74 5.99 6.62
CA ARG A 62 7.70 6.44 8.00
C ARG A 62 6.30 6.97 8.36
N VAL A 63 5.93 6.89 9.64
CA VAL A 63 4.58 7.26 10.09
C VAL A 63 4.32 8.76 9.87
N GLU A 64 5.35 9.59 10.03
CA GLU A 64 5.31 11.03 9.78
C GLU A 64 5.05 11.39 8.32
N ASP A 65 5.44 10.54 7.36
CA ASP A 65 5.17 10.75 5.93
C ASP A 65 3.77 10.25 5.54
N ILE A 66 3.16 9.39 6.38
CA ILE A 66 1.80 8.83 6.20
C ILE A 66 0.76 9.75 6.83
N GLY A 67 1.05 10.28 8.01
CA GLY A 67 0.12 11.08 8.81
C GLY A 67 -0.30 12.36 8.12
N GLY A 68 -1.59 12.70 8.20
CA GLY A 68 -2.16 13.90 7.58
C GLY A 68 -2.42 13.78 6.08
N LEU A 69 -2.01 12.69 5.43
CA LEU A 69 -2.40 12.45 4.03
C LEU A 69 -3.90 12.17 3.93
N MET A 70 -4.56 12.93 3.05
CA MET A 70 -5.95 12.72 2.71
C MET A 70 -6.07 11.50 1.80
N THR A 71 -6.89 10.54 2.21
CA THR A 71 -7.15 9.32 1.46
C THR A 71 -8.63 9.23 1.08
N PRO A 72 -8.99 8.70 -0.10
CA PRO A 72 -10.40 8.56 -0.48
C PRO A 72 -11.18 7.66 0.48
N THR A 73 -10.56 6.57 0.93
CA THR A 73 -11.21 5.68 1.89
C THR A 73 -10.86 6.05 3.32
N GLN A 74 -11.84 5.87 4.20
CA GLN A 74 -11.78 6.29 5.59
C GLN A 74 -11.96 5.08 6.52
N SER A 75 -11.27 5.09 7.65
CA SER A 75 -11.35 4.08 8.71
C SER A 75 -10.97 4.71 10.04
N GLN A 76 -11.91 4.76 10.98
CA GLN A 76 -11.67 5.38 12.29
C GLN A 76 -10.43 4.81 12.98
N ARG A 77 -10.31 3.47 13.00
CA ARG A 77 -9.15 2.77 13.56
C ARG A 77 -7.81 3.18 12.92
N ILE A 78 -7.79 3.52 11.63
CA ILE A 78 -6.57 3.99 10.96
C ILE A 78 -6.33 5.47 11.26
N GLN A 79 -7.38 6.29 11.31
CA GLN A 79 -7.27 7.69 11.70
C GLN A 79 -6.69 7.82 13.12
N ASP A 80 -7.21 7.06 14.07
CA ASP A 80 -6.76 7.08 15.48
C ASP A 80 -5.29 6.66 15.62
N ARG A 81 -4.80 5.80 14.72
CA ARG A 81 -3.47 5.18 14.84
C ARG A 81 -2.40 5.84 13.99
N PHE A 82 -2.78 6.40 12.84
CA PHE A 82 -1.84 6.90 11.83
C PHE A 82 -2.20 8.31 11.33
N GLY A 83 -3.32 8.91 11.77
CA GLY A 83 -3.73 10.24 11.33
C GLY A 83 -4.13 10.31 9.85
N THR A 84 -4.58 9.21 9.26
CA THR A 84 -5.05 9.12 7.86
C THR A 84 -6.25 8.17 7.75
N GLY A 85 -7.01 8.23 6.66
CA GLY A 85 -8.18 7.39 6.46
C GLY A 85 -7.86 5.94 6.06
N SER A 86 -6.70 5.70 5.46
CA SER A 86 -6.32 4.40 4.91
C SER A 86 -4.81 4.23 4.85
N LEU A 87 -4.32 3.17 5.51
CA LEU A 87 -2.89 2.94 5.59
C LEU A 87 -2.26 2.59 4.24
N CYS A 88 -2.89 1.70 3.45
CA CYS A 88 -2.34 1.29 2.17
C CYS A 88 -2.34 2.44 1.16
N GLU A 89 -3.40 3.26 1.12
CA GLU A 89 -3.48 4.42 0.23
C GLU A 89 -2.45 5.48 0.61
N ALA A 90 -2.37 5.84 1.89
CA ALA A 90 -1.43 6.85 2.35
C ALA A 90 0.03 6.40 2.19
N ALA A 91 0.36 5.12 2.46
CA ALA A 91 1.70 4.60 2.23
C ALA A 91 2.07 4.64 0.74
N ALA A 92 1.13 4.29 -0.16
CA ALA A 92 1.37 4.36 -1.61
C ALA A 92 1.61 5.81 -2.05
N LEU A 93 0.76 6.74 -1.63
CA LEU A 93 0.86 8.17 -1.96
C LEU A 93 2.15 8.81 -1.42
N ALA A 94 2.49 8.54 -0.16
CA ALA A 94 3.73 9.01 0.45
C ALA A 94 4.96 8.53 -0.32
N ALA A 95 4.95 7.26 -0.77
CA ALA A 95 6.06 6.68 -1.51
C ALA A 95 6.25 7.28 -2.91
N VAL A 96 5.18 7.63 -3.62
CA VAL A 96 5.27 8.30 -4.94
C VAL A 96 5.52 9.80 -4.85
N GLY A 97 5.31 10.38 -3.67
CA GLY A 97 5.58 11.78 -3.38
C GLY A 97 4.53 12.77 -3.91
N PRO A 98 4.82 14.08 -3.81
CA PRO A 98 3.91 15.14 -4.23
C PRO A 98 3.48 15.01 -5.70
N GLY A 99 2.20 15.28 -5.98
CA GLY A 99 1.61 15.11 -7.32
C GLY A 99 1.25 13.66 -7.67
N GLY A 100 1.66 12.69 -6.85
CA GLY A 100 1.24 11.31 -7.01
C GLY A 100 -0.27 11.11 -6.85
N ARG A 101 -0.81 10.12 -7.56
CA ARG A 101 -2.24 9.79 -7.52
C ARG A 101 -2.48 8.31 -7.33
N LEU A 102 -3.62 7.95 -6.76
CA LEU A 102 -4.09 6.58 -6.73
C LEU A 102 -4.63 6.18 -8.11
N VAL A 103 -4.23 5.01 -8.56
CA VAL A 103 -4.71 4.33 -9.78
C VAL A 103 -5.47 3.05 -9.49
N ALA A 104 -5.32 2.53 -8.27
CA ALA A 104 -6.34 1.70 -7.62
C ALA A 104 -6.52 2.21 -6.19
N VAL A 105 -7.77 2.50 -5.81
CA VAL A 105 -8.14 2.82 -4.43
C VAL A 105 -8.06 1.55 -3.57
N ARG A 106 -8.31 1.67 -2.26
CA ARG A 106 -8.23 0.53 -1.35
C ARG A 106 -9.10 -0.65 -1.81
N VAL A 107 -8.44 -1.73 -2.18
CA VAL A 107 -9.00 -3.07 -2.37
C VAL A 107 -8.76 -3.90 -1.12
N ILE A 108 -9.68 -4.79 -0.80
CA ILE A 108 -9.62 -5.67 0.38
C ILE A 108 -9.49 -7.12 -0.12
N SER A 109 -8.65 -7.93 0.52
CA SER A 109 -8.58 -9.37 0.26
C SER A 109 -9.92 -10.05 0.59
N GLY A 110 -10.19 -11.19 -0.04
CA GLY A 110 -11.44 -11.94 0.12
C GLY A 110 -11.71 -12.40 1.56
N ASP A 111 -10.66 -12.60 2.36
CA ASP A 111 -10.73 -12.92 3.79
C ASP A 111 -10.73 -11.68 4.71
N GLY A 112 -10.61 -10.48 4.14
CA GLY A 112 -10.56 -9.22 4.88
C GLY A 112 -9.27 -8.99 5.69
N MET A 113 -8.24 -9.82 5.52
CA MET A 113 -7.01 -9.77 6.33
C MET A 113 -5.97 -8.79 5.79
N ALA A 114 -6.01 -8.47 4.51
CA ALA A 114 -5.14 -7.52 3.86
C ALA A 114 -5.90 -6.52 2.98
N THR A 115 -5.23 -5.41 2.68
CA THR A 115 -5.71 -4.35 1.81
C THR A 115 -4.57 -3.86 0.95
N ALA A 116 -4.84 -3.54 -0.31
CA ALA A 116 -3.86 -2.97 -1.22
C ALA A 116 -4.42 -1.71 -1.89
N ALA A 117 -3.54 -0.78 -2.25
CA ALA A 117 -3.85 0.36 -3.11
C ALA A 117 -2.63 0.61 -4.00
N ILE A 118 -2.82 1.17 -5.18
CA ILE A 118 -1.72 1.45 -6.11
C ILE A 118 -1.68 2.95 -6.38
N ALA A 119 -0.50 3.53 -6.24
CA ALA A 119 -0.25 4.92 -6.60
C ALA A 119 0.82 5.00 -7.68
N GLU A 120 0.75 6.05 -8.48
CA GLU A 120 1.80 6.41 -9.43
C GLU A 120 2.20 7.88 -9.28
N SER A 121 3.49 8.14 -9.50
CA SER A 121 4.00 9.50 -9.60
C SER A 121 3.40 10.18 -10.82
N GLU A 122 3.21 11.50 -10.76
CA GLU A 122 2.97 12.28 -11.96
C GLU A 122 4.13 12.05 -12.94
N GLY A 123 3.81 11.64 -14.18
CA GLY A 123 4.81 11.53 -15.22
C GLY A 123 5.33 12.93 -15.51
N ASN A 124 6.62 13.18 -15.34
CA ASN A 124 7.20 14.42 -15.83
C ASN A 124 7.34 14.32 -17.36
N ASP A 125 6.22 14.40 -18.06
CA ASP A 125 6.19 14.84 -19.45
C ASP A 125 6.47 16.36 -19.42
N ARG A 126 7.75 16.72 -19.25
CA ARG A 126 8.29 18.04 -19.56
C ARG A 126 9.56 17.88 -20.36
#